data_AF-A0A7D7VTQ4-F1
#
_entry.id   AF-A0A7D7VTQ4-F1
#
_cell.length_a   1.000
_cell.length_b   1.000
_cell.length_c   1.000
_cell.angle_alpha   90.00
_cell.angle_beta   90.00
_cell.angle_gamma   90.00
#
_symmetry.space_group_name_H-M   'P 1'
#
loop_
_entity.id
_entity.type
_entity.pdbx_description
1 polymer ?
#
loop_
_entity_poly.entity_id
_entity_poly.type
_entity_poly.pdbx_seq_one_letter_code
_entity_poly.pdbx_strand_id
1 'polypeptide(L)'
;MGNANTGDGYKFRGRGIFQLTGRYNYQQFTTYYQNRYGSTLDFTTNPGLVASDKEIVVISALWFYKNNVLDKLNPAMSSSTSVAKVTKLVNGDETKGASHRKNLFNKIKDSITCN
;
A
#
# COMPACT_ATOMS: atom_id res chain seq x y z
N MET A 1 5.00 11.92 -5.65
CA MET A 1 3.54 11.69 -5.84
C MET A 1 3.06 11.91 -7.28
N GLY A 2 3.79 12.68 -8.12
CA GLY A 2 3.44 12.82 -9.54
C GLY A 2 2.21 13.70 -9.81
N ASN A 3 1.71 14.40 -8.79
CA ASN A 3 0.63 15.36 -8.94
C ASN A 3 1.22 16.63 -9.57
N ALA A 4 0.84 16.93 -10.80
CA ALA A 4 1.34 18.08 -11.56
C ALA A 4 0.21 18.97 -12.07
N ASN A 5 -1.01 18.44 -12.16
CA ASN A 5 -2.17 19.16 -12.67
C ASN A 5 -3.06 19.66 -11.53
N THR A 6 -3.73 20.78 -11.76
CA THR A 6 -4.77 21.28 -10.86
C THR A 6 -5.84 20.20 -10.66
N GLY A 7 -6.20 19.94 -9.40
CA GLY A 7 -7.17 18.91 -9.03
C GLY A 7 -6.59 17.52 -8.75
N ASP A 8 -5.31 17.27 -9.05
CA ASP A 8 -4.67 15.97 -8.80
C ASP A 8 -4.70 15.58 -7.31
N GLY A 9 -4.53 16.55 -6.41
CA GLY A 9 -4.58 16.31 -4.97
C GLY A 9 -5.92 15.70 -4.54
N TYR A 10 -7.04 16.26 -5.03
CA TYR A 10 -8.37 15.73 -4.73
C TYR A 10 -8.64 14.42 -5.47
N LYS A 11 -8.32 14.37 -6.77
CA LYS A 11 -8.58 13.18 -7.61
C LYS A 11 -7.84 11.95 -7.10
N PHE A 12 -6.56 12.08 -6.79
CA PHE A 12 -5.66 11.00 -6.35
C PHE A 12 -5.37 11.01 -4.84
N ARG A 13 -6.35 11.45 -4.04
CA ARG A 13 -6.31 11.31 -2.57
C ARG A 13 -6.24 9.85 -2.12
N GLY A 14 -5.84 9.64 -0.88
CA GLY A 14 -5.72 8.32 -0.25
C GLY A 14 -7.01 7.51 -0.30
N ARG A 15 -6.91 6.25 -0.75
CA ARG A 15 -8.00 5.26 -0.78
C ARG A 15 -7.51 3.86 -0.41
N GLY A 16 -8.44 3.01 0.02
CA GLY A 16 -8.14 1.61 0.36
C GLY A 16 -7.29 1.44 1.63
N ILE A 17 -6.82 0.21 1.84
CA ILE A 17 -6.19 -0.26 3.09
C ILE A 17 -4.89 0.49 3.40
N PHE A 18 -4.03 0.67 2.39
CA PHE A 18 -2.75 1.37 2.55
C PHE A 18 -2.79 2.84 2.12
N GLN A 19 -3.99 3.42 1.94
CA GLN A 19 -4.16 4.82 1.54
C GLN A 19 -3.36 5.16 0.27
N LEU A 20 -3.62 4.43 -0.83
CA LEU A 20 -2.98 4.66 -2.11
C LEU A 20 -3.17 6.12 -2.55
N THR A 21 -2.07 6.86 -2.67
CA THR A 21 -2.08 8.33 -2.81
C THR A 21 -1.16 8.80 -3.92
N GLY A 22 -1.61 9.80 -4.69
CA GLY A 22 -0.84 10.49 -5.72
C GLY A 22 -0.94 9.81 -7.09
N ARG A 23 -1.01 10.63 -8.15
CA ARG A 23 -1.19 10.21 -9.54
C ARG A 23 -0.25 9.07 -9.94
N TYR A 24 1.03 9.19 -9.58
CA TYR A 24 2.05 8.19 -9.91
C TYR A 24 1.65 6.79 -9.41
N ASN A 25 1.18 6.69 -8.16
CA ASN A 25 0.82 5.39 -7.59
C ASN A 25 -0.44 4.80 -8.24
N TYR A 26 -1.42 5.63 -8.60
CA TYR A 26 -2.60 5.18 -9.35
C TYR A 26 -2.24 4.71 -10.77
N GLN A 27 -1.27 5.36 -11.43
CA GLN A 27 -0.75 4.92 -12.73
C GLN A 27 -0.05 3.57 -12.62
N GLN A 28 0.88 3.42 -11.68
CA GLN A 28 1.62 2.17 -11.50
C GLN A 28 0.69 1.00 -11.12
N PHE A 29 -0.30 1.26 -10.26
CA PHE A 29 -1.30 0.25 -9.92
C PHE A 29 -2.17 -0.14 -11.12
N THR A 30 -2.55 0.83 -11.96
CA THR A 30 -3.28 0.58 -13.21
C THR A 30 -2.49 -0.34 -14.13
N THR A 31 -1.24 -0.01 -14.43
CA THR A 31 -0.37 -0.84 -15.28
C THR A 31 -0.21 -2.24 -14.73
N TYR A 32 0.03 -2.38 -13.42
CA TYR A 32 0.12 -3.68 -12.78
C TYR A 32 -1.17 -4.50 -12.95
N TYR A 33 -2.33 -3.91 -12.65
CA TYR A 33 -3.60 -4.62 -12.67
C TYR A 33 -3.98 -5.08 -14.08
N GLN A 34 -3.81 -4.20 -15.07
CA GLN A 34 -4.05 -4.52 -16.47
C GLN A 34 -3.17 -5.68 -16.94
N ASN A 35 -1.86 -5.62 -16.66
CA ASN A 35 -0.92 -6.69 -17.04
C ASN A 35 -1.19 -8.00 -16.31
N ARG A 36 -1.53 -7.94 -15.02
CA ARG A 36 -1.69 -9.14 -14.18
C ARG A 36 -2.99 -9.89 -14.46
N TYR A 37 -4.04 -9.19 -14.84
CA TYR A 37 -5.41 -9.72 -14.96
C TYR A 37 -6.00 -9.58 -16.37
N GLY A 38 -5.27 -9.05 -17.35
CA GLY A 38 -5.80 -8.80 -18.70
C GLY A 38 -6.98 -7.82 -18.72
N SER A 39 -7.05 -6.93 -17.73
CA SER A 39 -8.17 -6.00 -17.54
C SER A 39 -7.96 -4.70 -18.34
N THR A 40 -9.06 -4.02 -18.67
CA THR A 40 -9.05 -2.67 -19.27
C THR A 40 -9.34 -1.57 -18.25
N LEU A 41 -9.50 -1.91 -16.96
CA LEU A 41 -9.76 -0.93 -15.91
C LEU A 41 -8.60 0.06 -15.76
N ASP A 42 -8.94 1.33 -15.61
CA ASP A 42 -7.99 2.43 -15.39
C ASP A 42 -8.34 3.19 -14.11
N PHE A 43 -7.47 3.06 -13.10
CA PHE A 43 -7.66 3.72 -11.81
C PHE A 43 -7.25 5.18 -11.82
N THR A 44 -6.60 5.66 -12.88
CA THR A 44 -6.36 7.09 -13.06
C THR A 44 -7.61 7.82 -13.55
N THR A 45 -8.48 7.10 -14.26
CA THR A 45 -9.79 7.57 -14.71
C THR A 45 -10.85 7.34 -13.63
N ASN A 46 -10.87 6.14 -13.02
CA ASN A 46 -11.83 5.73 -12.01
C ASN A 46 -11.18 5.42 -10.64
N PRO A 47 -10.56 6.42 -9.97
CA PRO A 47 -9.83 6.18 -8.72
C PRO A 47 -10.73 5.72 -7.57
N GLY A 48 -12.05 5.95 -7.65
CA GLY A 48 -13.02 5.52 -6.64
C GLY A 48 -13.08 4.00 -6.43
N LEU A 49 -12.74 3.21 -7.46
CA LEU A 49 -12.73 1.74 -7.38
C LEU A 49 -11.77 1.21 -6.31
N VAL A 50 -10.69 1.94 -6.04
CA VAL A 50 -9.71 1.62 -4.96
C VAL A 50 -10.33 1.78 -3.55
N ALA A 51 -11.55 2.29 -3.44
CA ALA A 51 -12.30 2.39 -2.19
C ALA A 51 -13.62 1.60 -2.18
N SER A 52 -14.26 1.42 -3.34
CA SER A 52 -15.62 0.87 -3.42
C SER A 52 -15.69 -0.59 -3.83
N ASP A 53 -14.71 -1.09 -4.59
CA ASP A 53 -14.68 -2.47 -5.05
C ASP A 53 -13.82 -3.32 -4.11
N LYS A 54 -14.42 -4.36 -3.52
CA LYS A 54 -13.78 -5.15 -2.46
C LYS A 54 -12.51 -5.87 -2.94
N GLU A 55 -12.53 -6.39 -4.16
CA GLU A 55 -11.39 -7.12 -4.72
C GLU A 55 -10.25 -6.13 -5.04
N ILE A 56 -10.58 -5.01 -5.69
CA ILE A 56 -9.60 -3.98 -6.05
C ILE A 56 -9.00 -3.31 -4.81
N VAL A 57 -9.78 -3.11 -3.75
CA VAL A 57 -9.30 -2.61 -2.45
C VAL A 57 -8.21 -3.53 -1.89
N VAL A 58 -8.43 -4.85 -1.91
CA VAL A 58 -7.46 -5.83 -1.39
C VAL A 58 -6.25 -5.96 -2.31
N ILE A 59 -6.45 -6.05 -3.62
CA ILE A 59 -5.36 -6.20 -4.59
C ILE A 59 -4.45 -4.97 -4.59
N SER A 60 -5.01 -3.76 -4.52
CA SER A 60 -4.21 -2.53 -4.41
C SER A 60 -3.33 -2.51 -3.15
N ALA A 61 -3.84 -3.06 -2.05
CA ALA A 61 -3.11 -3.17 -0.81
C ALA A 61 -1.96 -4.18 -0.91
N LEU A 62 -2.23 -5.37 -1.46
CA LEU A 62 -1.22 -6.41 -1.67
C LEU A 62 -0.13 -5.95 -2.65
N TRP A 63 -0.53 -5.30 -3.75
CA TRP A 63 0.38 -4.71 -4.71
C TRP A 63 1.29 -3.67 -4.05
N PHE A 64 0.72 -2.72 -3.31
CA PHE A 64 1.52 -1.70 -2.62
C PHE A 64 2.49 -2.35 -1.63
N TYR A 65 2.00 -3.26 -0.77
CA TYR A 65 2.85 -3.89 0.24
C TYR A 65 3.99 -4.70 -0.39
N LYS A 66 3.73 -5.43 -1.48
CA LYS A 66 4.76 -6.13 -2.22
C LYS A 66 5.84 -5.18 -2.73
N ASN A 67 5.46 -4.17 -3.52
CA ASN A 67 6.42 -3.29 -4.21
C ASN A 67 7.14 -2.32 -3.27
N ASN A 68 6.43 -1.80 -2.27
CA ASN A 68 6.96 -0.74 -1.40
C ASN A 68 7.61 -1.29 -0.13
N VAL A 69 7.25 -2.51 0.30
CA VAL A 69 7.74 -3.10 1.55
C VAL A 69 8.54 -4.38 1.29
N LEU A 70 7.90 -5.44 0.79
CA LEU A 70 8.54 -6.76 0.70
C LEU A 70 9.76 -6.75 -0.22
N ASP A 71 9.61 -6.21 -1.43
CA ASP A 71 10.67 -6.19 -2.44
C ASP A 71 11.85 -5.32 -2.00
N LYS A 72 11.62 -4.30 -1.15
CA LYS A 72 12.68 -3.45 -0.58
C LYS A 72 13.35 -4.05 0.65
N LEU A 73 12.68 -4.98 1.32
CA LEU A 73 13.24 -5.72 2.45
C LEU A 73 14.02 -6.95 1.99
N ASN A 74 13.71 -7.51 0.83
CA ASN A 74 14.41 -8.67 0.27
C ASN A 74 15.87 -8.32 -0.09
N PRO A 75 16.88 -9.16 0.24
CA PRO A 75 16.82 -10.40 1.03
C PRO A 75 17.03 -10.22 2.54
N ALA A 76 17.19 -8.99 3.01
CA ALA A 76 17.44 -8.65 4.41
C ALA A 76 16.24 -8.86 5.36
N MET A 77 15.14 -9.47 4.90
CA MET A 77 13.96 -9.73 5.71
C MET A 77 14.19 -10.95 6.61
N SER A 78 13.96 -10.77 7.90
CA SER A 78 14.10 -11.82 8.90
C SER A 78 13.12 -11.63 10.06
N SER A 79 13.14 -12.55 11.02
CA SER A 79 12.38 -12.45 12.28
C SER A 79 12.76 -11.24 13.15
N SER A 80 13.92 -10.60 12.90
CA SER A 80 14.34 -9.38 13.59
C SER A 80 13.93 -8.08 12.87
N THR A 81 13.20 -8.18 11.75
CA THR A 81 12.70 -7.01 11.02
C THR A 81 11.77 -6.19 11.91
N SER A 82 12.15 -4.95 12.21
CA SER A 82 11.41 -4.11 13.15
C SER A 82 10.16 -3.47 12.53
N VAL A 83 9.13 -3.26 13.35
CA VAL A 83 7.92 -2.51 12.96
C VAL A 83 8.26 -1.09 12.50
N ALA A 84 9.28 -0.45 13.08
CA ALA A 84 9.73 0.88 12.67
C ALA A 84 10.27 0.88 11.23
N LYS A 85 11.06 -0.14 10.85
CA LYS A 85 11.58 -0.29 9.49
C LYS A 85 10.45 -0.48 8.47
N VAL A 86 9.46 -1.31 8.78
CA VAL A 86 8.26 -1.46 7.94
C VAL A 86 7.45 -0.16 7.88
N THR A 87 7.30 0.54 9.00
CA THR A 87 6.56 1.83 9.07
C THR A 87 7.20 2.88 8.17
N LYS A 88 8.54 2.95 8.14
CA LYS A 88 9.30 3.83 7.23
C LYS A 88 8.99 3.54 5.77
N LEU A 89 8.92 2.27 5.39
CA LEU A 89 8.67 1.89 4.00
C LEU A 89 7.23 2.19 3.56
N VAL A 90 6.27 2.14 4.49
CA VAL A 90 4.87 2.46 4.21
C VAL A 90 4.62 3.98 4.19
N ASN A 91 5.14 4.73 5.18
CA ASN A 91 4.78 6.14 5.39
C ASN A 91 5.89 7.15 5.07
N GLY A 92 7.12 6.68 4.80
CA GLY A 92 8.31 7.52 4.65
C GLY A 92 8.97 7.95 5.97
N ASP A 93 8.34 7.66 7.11
CA ASP A 93 8.80 8.05 8.45
C ASP A 93 8.73 6.84 9.39
N GLU A 94 9.83 6.54 10.08
CA GLU A 94 9.96 5.37 10.97
C GLU A 94 9.35 5.57 12.36
N THR A 95 9.01 6.81 12.73
CA THR A 95 8.50 7.19 14.06
C THR A 95 7.00 7.46 14.03
N LYS A 96 6.49 8.06 12.94
CA LYS A 96 5.10 8.51 12.84
C LYS A 96 4.10 7.34 12.91
N GLY A 97 3.44 7.21 14.05
CA GLY A 97 2.49 6.14 14.33
C GLY A 97 3.12 4.76 14.58
N ALA A 98 4.45 4.68 14.71
CA ALA A 98 5.16 3.41 14.89
C ALA A 98 4.80 2.70 16.20
N SER A 99 4.65 3.44 17.30
CA SER A 99 4.23 2.87 18.59
C SER A 99 2.86 2.21 18.51
N HIS A 100 1.90 2.85 17.85
CA HIS A 100 0.57 2.28 17.65
C HIS A 100 0.63 1.01 16.78
N ARG A 101 1.36 1.05 15.66
CA ARG A 101 1.56 -0.11 14.78
C ARG A 101 2.26 -1.27 15.50
N LYS A 102 3.23 -0.98 16.39
CA LYS A 102 3.93 -1.98 17.19
C LYS A 102 2.98 -2.66 18.18
N ASN A 103 2.11 -1.90 18.83
CA ASN A 103 1.10 -2.44 19.73
C ASN A 103 0.11 -3.35 18.99
N LEU A 104 -0.35 -2.95 17.80
CA LEU A 104 -1.22 -3.79 16.96
C LEU A 104 -0.50 -5.06 16.48
N PHE A 105 0.77 -4.94 16.05
CA PHE A 105 1.58 -6.08 15.63
C PHE A 105 1.72 -7.12 16.75
N ASN A 106 2.04 -6.69 17.97
CA ASN A 106 2.19 -7.59 19.12
C ASN A 106 0.86 -8.31 19.43
N LYS A 107 -0.27 -7.58 19.46
CA LYS A 107 -1.60 -8.18 19.66
C LYS A 107 -1.92 -9.26 18.62
N ILE A 108 -1.59 -9.00 17.36
CA ILE A 108 -1.83 -9.96 16.27
C ILE A 108 -0.88 -11.14 16.38
N LYS A 109 0.41 -10.91 16.67
CA LYS A 109 1.41 -11.97 16.85
C LYS A 109 0.98 -12.97 17.93
N ASP A 110 0.44 -12.48 19.04
CA ASP A 110 -0.04 -13.33 20.14
C ASP A 110 -1.33 -14.09 19.78
N SER A 111 -2.07 -13.63 18.77
CA SER A 111 -3.30 -14.27 18.27
C SER A 111 -3.08 -15.26 17.12
N ILE A 112 -1.89 -15.26 16.50
CA ILE A 112 -1.56 -16.16 15.39
C ILE A 112 -0.66 -17.27 15.93
N THR A 113 -1.19 -18.48 16.03
CA THR A 113 -0.40 -19.70 16.21
C THR A 113 0.20 -20.12 14.87
N CYS A 114 1.49 -19.84 14.67
CA CYS A 114 2.25 -20.45 13.59
C CYS A 114 2.68 -21.86 14.03
N ASN A 115 1.91 -22.87 13.63
CA ASN A 115 2.33 -24.28 13.73
C ASN A 115 3.15 -24.67 12.50
#